data_AF-A0A0C9VAX4-F1
#
_entry.id   AF-A0A0C9VAX4-F1
#
_cell.length_a   1.000
_cell.length_b   1.000
_cell.length_c   1.000
_cell.angle_alpha   90.00
_cell.angle_beta   90.00
_cell.angle_gamma   90.00
#
_symmetry.space_group_name_H-M   'P 1'
#
loop_
_entity.id
_entity.type
_entity.pdbx_description
1 polymer ?
#
loop_
_entity_poly.entity_id
_entity_poly.type
_entity_poly.pdbx_seq_one_letter_code
_entity_poly.pdbx_strand_id
1 'polypeptide(L)' 'PRRACTPNTWINTLRTIHEWVHNENEKKIFCLIGMAGTGKTTIAQTVCHILHETGQLRASFFCSR' A
#
# COMPACT_ATOMS: atom_id res chain seq x y z
N PRO A 1 15.05 -3.41 7.75
CA PRO A 1 14.44 -2.25 7.04
C PRO A 1 13.26 -2.68 6.16
N ARG A 2 12.04 -2.18 6.42
CA ARG A 2 10.89 -2.38 5.53
C ARG A 2 11.19 -1.70 4.18
N ARG A 3 11.02 -2.43 3.07
CA ARG A 3 11.28 -1.90 1.73
C ARG A 3 10.07 -1.08 1.28
N ALA A 4 10.27 0.22 1.06
CA ALA A 4 9.27 1.07 0.41
C ALA A 4 9.52 1.13 -1.09
N CYS A 5 8.56 1.64 -1.85
CA CYS A 5 8.73 2.02 -3.24
C CYS A 5 9.91 2.99 -3.33
N THR A 6 10.71 2.85 -4.38
CA THR A 6 11.72 3.86 -4.70
C THR A 6 11.02 5.20 -4.92
N PRO A 7 11.64 6.33 -4.52
CA PRO A 7 11.07 7.65 -4.73
C PRO A 7 10.58 7.82 -6.18
N ASN A 8 9.44 8.49 -6.32
CA ASN A 8 8.81 8.80 -7.60
C ASN A 8 8.35 7.61 -8.45
N THR A 9 8.33 6.39 -7.91
CA THR A 9 7.73 5.23 -8.58
C THR A 9 6.33 4.94 -8.04
N TRP A 10 5.45 4.40 -8.90
CA TRP A 10 4.09 4.00 -8.53
C TRP A 10 3.22 5.11 -7.91
N ILE A 11 3.56 6.38 -8.17
CA ILE A 11 2.88 7.56 -7.60
C ILE A 11 1.37 7.47 -7.82
N ASN A 12 0.94 7.15 -9.05
CA ASN A 12 -0.48 7.12 -9.38
C ASN A 12 -1.22 6.01 -8.62
N THR A 13 -0.61 4.83 -8.50
CA THR A 13 -1.17 3.71 -7.74
C THR A 13 -1.26 4.03 -6.25
N LEU A 14 -0.22 4.62 -5.67
CA LEU A 14 -0.22 5.03 -4.26
C LEU A 14 -1.29 6.10 -3.99
N ARG A 15 -1.46 7.06 -4.90
CA ARG A 15 -2.53 8.07 -4.82
C ARG A 15 -3.91 7.42 -4.88
N THR A 16 -4.15 6.50 -5.81
CA THR A 16 -5.43 5.78 -5.90
C THR A 16 -5.73 5.00 -4.62
N ILE A 17 -4.74 4.32 -4.04
CA ILE A 17 -4.93 3.60 -2.77
C ILE A 17 -5.21 4.59 -1.63
N HIS A 18 -4.52 5.73 -1.60
CA HIS A 18 -4.75 6.76 -0.59
C HIS A 18 -6.18 7.32 -0.67
N GLU A 19 -6.66 7.66 -1.87
CA GLU A 19 -8.05 8.09 -2.10
C GLU A 19 -9.05 7.02 -1.66
N TRP A 20 -8.77 5.76 -1.97
CA TRP A 20 -9.59 4.62 -1.57
C TRP A 20 -9.67 4.45 -0.04
N VAL A 21 -8.55 4.58 0.69
CA VAL A 21 -8.53 4.48 2.17
C VAL A 21 -9.42 5.54 2.82
N HIS A 22 -9.49 6.74 2.24
CA HIS A 22 -10.21 7.87 2.82
C HIS A 22 -11.66 8.01 2.34
N ASN A 23 -12.09 7.15 1.41
CA ASN A 23 -13.45 7.21 0.90
C ASN A 23 -14.36 6.26 1.69
N GLU A 24 -15.24 6.84 2.52
CA GLU A 24 -16.17 6.08 3.36
C GLU A 24 -17.16 5.24 2.54
N ASN A 25 -17.49 5.68 1.33
CA ASN A 25 -18.42 5.04 0.41
C ASN A 25 -17.77 3.94 -0.45
N GLU A 26 -16.44 3.81 -0.41
CA GLU A 26 -15.72 2.79 -1.17
C GLU A 26 -15.69 1.43 -0.47
N LYS A 27 -15.43 0.40 -1.29
CA LYS A 27 -15.28 -0.99 -0.81
C LYS A 27 -14.16 -1.08 0.23
N LYS A 28 -14.30 -1.94 1.25
CA LYS A 28 -13.28 -2.09 2.30
C LYS A 28 -12.11 -3.02 1.95
N ILE A 29 -12.09 -3.56 0.73
CA ILE A 29 -11.00 -4.42 0.23
C ILE A 29 -10.45 -3.83 -1.08
N PHE A 30 -9.12 -3.65 -1.14
CA PHE A 30 -8.39 -3.27 -2.33
C PHE A 30 -7.47 -4.42 -2.79
N CYS A 31 -7.54 -4.79 -4.07
CA CYS A 31 -6.73 -5.87 -4.64
C CYS A 31 -5.67 -5.33 -5.61
N LEU A 32 -4.40 -5.63 -5.34
CA LEU A 32 -3.29 -5.38 -6.26
C LEU A 32 -3.05 -6.63 -7.13
N ILE A 33 -3.30 -6.52 -8.44
CA ILE A 33 -3.15 -7.61 -9.40
C ILE A 33 -2.01 -7.27 -10.37
N GLY A 34 -1.18 -8.26 -10.71
CA GLY A 34 -0.07 -8.08 -11.65
C GLY A 34 0.91 -9.25 -11.60
N MET A 35 1.85 -9.28 -12.54
CA MET A 35 2.84 -10.36 -12.67
C MET A 35 3.69 -10.55 -11.41
N ALA A 36 4.19 -11.76 -11.19
CA ALA A 36 5.16 -12.01 -10.12
C ALA A 36 6.40 -11.12 -10.31
N GLY A 37 6.99 -10.63 -9.20
CA GLY A 37 8.17 -9.78 -9.26
C GLY A 37 7.93 -8.28 -9.54
N THR A 38 6.70 -7.84 -9.83
CA THR A 38 6.41 -6.42 -10.15
C THR A 38 6.30 -5.49 -8.93
N GLY A 39 6.72 -5.94 -7.75
CA GLY A 39 6.76 -5.08 -6.57
C GLY A 39 5.41 -4.81 -5.88
N LYS A 40 4.36 -5.60 -6.14
CA LYS A 40 3.06 -5.47 -5.43
C LYS A 40 3.19 -5.45 -3.90
N THR A 41 4.03 -6.34 -3.34
CA THR A 41 4.33 -6.35 -1.90
C THR A 41 5.01 -5.05 -1.45
N THR A 42 5.91 -4.51 -2.27
CA THR A 42 6.57 -3.22 -2.00
C THR A 42 5.56 -2.06 -1.97
N ILE A 43 4.56 -2.06 -2.86
CA ILE A 43 3.47 -1.08 -2.83
C ILE A 43 2.69 -1.20 -1.51
N ALA A 44 2.27 -2.40 -1.12
CA ALA A 44 1.56 -2.63 0.14
C ALA A 44 2.38 -2.20 1.38
N GLN A 45 3.69 -2.47 1.38
CA GLN A 45 4.61 -2.01 2.43
C GLN A 45 4.70 -0.48 2.50
N THR A 46 4.72 0.18 1.34
CA THR A 46 4.75 1.64 1.25
C THR A 46 3.47 2.26 1.79
N VAL A 47 2.31 1.72 1.41
CA VAL A 47 1.01 2.17 1.93
C VAL A 47 0.95 2.00 3.45
N CYS A 48 1.38 0.83 3.97
CA CYS A 48 1.43 0.63 5.42
C CYS A 48 2.35 1.64 6.12
N HIS A 49 3.50 1.96 5.53
CA HIS A 49 4.39 2.97 6.08
C HIS A 49 3.72 4.35 6.11
N ILE A 50 3.10 4.79 5.01
CA ILE A 50 2.39 6.08 4.95
C ILE A 50 1.28 6.13 6.02
N LEU A 51 0.45 5.10 6.11
CA LEU A 51 -0.64 5.04 7.09
C LEU A 51 -0.15 4.95 8.54
N HIS A 52 1.04 4.40 8.76
CA HIS A 52 1.67 4.38 10.07
C HIS A 52 2.12 5.78 10.49
N GLU A 53 2.80 6.50 9.58
CA GLU A 53 3.25 7.88 9.85
C GLU A 53 2.07 8.85 10.07
N THR A 54 0.92 8.60 9.46
CA THR A 54 -0.30 9.39 9.68
C THR A 54 -1.15 8.93 10.86
N GLY A 55 -0.74 7.89 11.60
CA GLY A 55 -1.48 7.35 12.75
C GLY A 55 -2.78 6.62 12.39
N GLN A 56 -2.94 6.22 11.13
CA GLN A 56 -4.15 5.56 10.60
C GLN A 56 -4.03 4.03 10.56
N LEU A 57 -2.80 3.49 10.59
CA LEU A 57 -2.56 2.06 10.55
C LEU A 57 -2.87 1.38 11.89
N ARG A 58 -3.82 0.43 11.88
CA ARG A 58 -4.12 -0.40 13.06
C ARG A 58 -3.22 -1.63 13.15
N ALA A 59 -3.04 -2.33 12.04
CA ALA A 59 -2.21 -3.52 11.94
C ALA A 59 -1.79 -3.76 10.48
N SER A 60 -0.69 -4.48 10.27
CA SER A 60 -0.27 -4.98 8.96
C SER A 60 0.34 -6.37 9.10
N PHE A 61 0.03 -7.26 8.15
CA PHE A 61 0.51 -8.64 8.14
C PHE A 61 1.12 -8.94 6.77
N PHE A 62 2.29 -9.57 6.77
CA PHE A 62 2.99 -9.97 5.57
C PHE A 62 3.44 -11.42 5.73
N CYS A 63 3.14 -12.26 4.73
CA CYS A 63 3.69 -13.60 4.69
C CYS A 63 5.17 -13.53 4.32
N SER A 64 6.03 -13.97 5.23
CA SER A 64 7.45 -14.24 4.97
C SER A 64 7.68 -15.75 4.95
N ARG A 65 8.73 -16.19 4.25
CA ARG A 65 9.18 -17.58 4.27
C ARG A 65 10.39 -17.72 5.18
#